data_AF-G9K5L4-F1
#
_entry.id   AF-G9K5L4-F1
#
_cell.length_a   1.000
_cell.length_b   1.000
_cell.length_c   1.000
_cell.angle_alpha   90.00
_cell.angle_beta   90.00
_cell.angle_gamma   90.00
#
_symmetry.space_group_name_H-M   'P 1'
#
loop_
_entity.id
_entity.type
_entity.pdbx_description
1 polymer ?
#
loop_
_entity_poly.entity_id
_entity_poly.type
_entity_poly.pdbx_seq_one_letter_code
_entity_poly.pdbx_strand_id
1 'polypeptide(L)'
;MNQVTIQWDVVITLYIFFNWCHGGITNINCSGHIWVDPATVFKMGMNISIYCQAAIKNCQPRKFYFYKNGIKERFQITRINKTTAQLWYNNFLEPHASMYCTAKCPGYFQETLICGKDIFSG
;
A
#
# COMPACT_ATOMS: atom_id res chain seq x y z
N MET A 1 21.72 -9.54 48.90
CA MET A 1 20.46 -10.12 48.38
C MET A 1 19.50 -9.08 47.78
N ASN A 2 19.86 -7.79 47.66
CA ASN A 2 19.04 -6.77 46.99
C ASN A 2 19.44 -6.48 45.53
N GLN A 3 20.68 -6.79 45.16
CA GLN A 3 21.22 -6.45 43.83
C GLN A 3 20.67 -7.36 42.73
N VAL A 4 20.40 -8.62 43.06
CA VAL A 4 19.82 -9.62 42.14
C VAL A 4 18.36 -9.27 41.85
N THR A 5 17.58 -8.87 42.85
CA THR A 5 16.17 -8.50 42.71
C THR A 5 15.98 -7.28 41.81
N ILE A 6 16.81 -6.24 41.98
CA ILE A 6 16.79 -5.03 41.13
C ILE A 6 17.12 -5.38 39.67
N GLN A 7 18.03 -6.31 39.44
CA GLN A 7 18.43 -6.73 38.09
C GLN A 7 17.28 -7.47 37.36
N TRP A 8 16.51 -8.28 38.08
CA TRP A 8 15.34 -8.97 37.53
C TRP A 8 14.20 -8.01 37.20
N ASP A 9 13.94 -7.02 38.06
CA ASP A 9 12.90 -6.01 37.79
C ASP A 9 13.21 -5.18 36.54
N VAL A 10 14.48 -4.82 36.32
CA VAL A 10 14.90 -4.10 35.11
C VAL A 10 14.71 -4.96 33.86
N VAL A 11 15.05 -6.24 33.91
CA VAL A 11 14.86 -7.18 32.78
C VAL A 11 13.39 -7.37 32.45
N ILE A 12 12.53 -7.54 33.46
CA ILE A 12 11.08 -7.70 33.28
C ILE A 12 10.48 -6.42 32.69
N THR A 13 10.87 -5.25 33.20
CA THR A 13 10.41 -3.95 32.70
C THR A 13 10.81 -3.75 31.24
N LEU A 14 12.07 -4.04 30.89
CA LEU A 14 12.55 -3.95 29.51
C LEU A 14 11.80 -4.91 28.58
N TYR A 15 11.56 -6.15 29.01
CA TYR A 15 10.80 -7.15 28.26
C TYR A 15 9.35 -6.72 28.00
N ILE A 16 8.68 -6.13 29.00
CA ILE A 16 7.32 -5.60 28.85
C ILE A 16 7.30 -4.44 27.86
N PHE A 17 8.25 -3.49 27.96
CA PHE A 17 8.37 -2.37 27.02
C PHE A 17 8.65 -2.84 25.58
N PHE A 18 9.54 -3.81 25.38
CA PHE A 18 9.82 -4.35 24.05
C PHE A 18 8.60 -5.06 23.45
N ASN A 19 7.86 -5.85 24.23
CA ASN A 19 6.66 -6.51 23.73
C ASN A 19 5.53 -5.50 23.41
N TRP A 20 5.44 -4.40 24.17
CA TRP A 20 4.43 -3.37 23.91
C TRP A 20 4.75 -2.53 22.65
N CYS A 21 6.04 -2.27 22.37
CA CYS A 21 6.47 -1.54 21.18
C CYS A 21 6.21 -2.28 19.86
N HIS A 22 6.05 -3.61 19.89
CA HIS A 22 5.79 -4.43 18.69
C HIS A 22 4.30 -4.78 18.49
N GLY A 23 3.44 -4.43 19.46
CA GLY A 23 2.01 -4.74 19.47
C GLY A 23 1.11 -3.68 18.83
N GLY A 24 1.66 -2.80 17.99
CA GLY A 24 0.85 -1.87 17.22
C GLY A 24 0.13 -2.59 16.08
N ILE A 25 -1.17 -2.82 16.21
CA ILE A 25 -2.02 -3.14 15.05
C ILE A 25 -2.13 -1.86 14.21
N THR A 26 -1.22 -1.70 13.25
CA THR A 26 -1.26 -0.62 12.27
C THR A 26 -2.28 -0.97 11.18
N ASN A 27 -3.57 -0.81 11.51
CA ASN A 27 -4.62 -0.94 10.51
C ASN A 27 -4.44 0.12 9.42
N ILE A 28 -4.16 -0.33 8.20
CA ILE A 28 -4.08 0.53 7.02
C ILE A 28 -5.50 0.97 6.67
N ASN A 29 -5.77 2.27 6.74
CA ASN A 29 -7.07 2.82 6.36
C ASN A 29 -7.09 3.15 4.85
N CYS A 30 -7.85 2.38 4.08
CA CYS A 30 -8.03 2.62 2.66
C CYS A 30 -9.10 3.70 2.40
N SER A 31 -8.75 4.71 1.59
CA SER A 31 -9.65 5.79 1.16
C SER A 31 -10.21 5.57 -0.26
N GLY A 32 -10.45 4.31 -0.61
CA GLY A 32 -10.96 3.86 -1.90
C GLY A 32 -10.62 2.39 -2.15
N HIS A 33 -10.49 1.99 -3.41
CA HIS A 33 -10.18 0.60 -3.75
C HIS A 33 -9.29 0.48 -4.99
N ILE A 34 -8.62 -0.66 -5.07
CA ILE A 34 -7.73 -1.06 -6.17
C ILE A 34 -8.15 -2.46 -6.64
N TRP A 35 -8.19 -2.67 -7.95
CA TRP A 35 -8.47 -3.98 -8.54
C TRP A 35 -7.62 -4.20 -9.79
N VAL A 36 -7.57 -5.45 -10.24
CA VAL A 36 -6.68 -5.89 -11.30
C VAL A 36 -7.46 -6.76 -12.26
N ASP A 37 -7.40 -6.40 -13.53
CA ASP A 37 -7.97 -7.17 -14.63
C ASP A 37 -6.82 -7.89 -15.37
N PRO A 38 -6.96 -9.19 -15.67
CA PRO A 38 -8.17 -10.01 -15.52
C PRO A 38 -8.44 -10.52 -14.09
N ALA A 39 -7.40 -10.63 -13.26
CA ALA A 39 -7.49 -11.06 -11.86
C ALA A 39 -6.21 -10.69 -11.10
N THR A 40 -6.16 -10.90 -9.79
CA THR A 40 -4.95 -10.71 -8.97
C THR A 40 -3.94 -11.86 -9.08
N VAL A 41 -4.40 -13.02 -9.53
CA VAL A 41 -3.56 -14.16 -9.89
C VAL A 41 -3.80 -14.44 -11.37
N PHE A 42 -2.75 -14.38 -12.17
CA PHE A 42 -2.86 -14.45 -13.61
C PHE A 42 -1.64 -15.15 -14.23
N LYS A 43 -1.76 -15.59 -15.48
CA LYS A 43 -0.65 -16.27 -16.17
C LYS A 43 0.53 -15.32 -16.38
N MET A 44 1.73 -15.76 -16.07
CA MET A 44 2.97 -15.00 -16.31
C MET A 44 3.10 -14.59 -17.80
N GLY A 45 3.52 -13.35 -18.03
CA GLY A 45 3.68 -12.76 -19.35
C GLY A 45 2.39 -12.24 -20.02
N MET A 46 1.28 -12.17 -19.28
CA MET A 46 0.06 -11.55 -19.79
C MET A 46 0.04 -10.03 -19.62
N ASN A 47 -0.83 -9.39 -20.40
CA ASN A 47 -1.15 -7.98 -20.25
C ASN A 47 -2.16 -7.81 -19.12
N ILE A 48 -1.86 -6.91 -18.19
CA ILE A 48 -2.71 -6.64 -17.03
C ILE A 48 -3.03 -5.17 -16.94
N SER A 49 -4.20 -4.87 -16.39
CA SER A 49 -4.63 -3.51 -16.06
C SER A 49 -4.91 -3.42 -14.57
N ILE A 50 -4.31 -2.43 -13.92
CA ILE A 50 -4.48 -2.16 -12.50
C ILE A 50 -5.26 -0.86 -12.39
N TYR A 51 -6.43 -0.92 -11.79
CA TYR A 51 -7.31 0.22 -11.64
C TYR A 51 -7.33 0.69 -10.21
N CYS A 52 -7.38 2.00 -10.04
CA CYS A 52 -7.40 2.66 -8.75
C CYS A 52 -8.53 3.68 -8.74
N GLN A 53 -9.46 3.54 -7.79
CA GLN A 53 -10.57 4.46 -7.60
C GLN A 53 -10.51 5.11 -6.22
N ALA A 54 -10.40 6.43 -6.21
CA ALA A 54 -10.45 7.26 -5.01
C ALA A 54 -11.89 7.43 -4.51
N ALA A 55 -12.08 7.28 -3.20
CA ALA A 55 -13.31 7.58 -2.47
C ALA A 55 -13.00 8.51 -1.28
N ILE A 56 -12.19 9.54 -1.52
CA ILE A 56 -11.74 10.49 -0.49
C ILE A 56 -12.81 11.56 -0.28
N LYS A 57 -13.27 11.75 0.96
CA LYS A 57 -14.28 12.76 1.31
C LYS A 57 -13.80 14.16 0.93
N ASN A 58 -14.64 14.92 0.24
CA ASN A 58 -14.39 16.31 -0.17
C ASN A 58 -13.10 16.53 -0.99
N CYS A 59 -12.59 15.49 -1.65
CA CYS A 59 -11.43 15.60 -2.53
C CYS A 59 -11.75 15.09 -3.94
N GLN A 60 -11.44 15.92 -4.94
CA GLN A 60 -11.26 15.47 -6.31
C GLN A 60 -9.76 15.36 -6.58
N PRO A 61 -9.19 14.15 -6.74
CA PRO A 61 -7.77 13.98 -6.96
C PRO A 61 -7.26 14.78 -8.16
N ARG A 62 -6.15 15.51 -8.01
CA ARG A 62 -5.50 16.19 -9.13
C ARG A 62 -4.64 15.22 -9.94
N LYS A 63 -3.97 14.29 -9.24
CA LYS A 63 -3.10 13.27 -9.81
C LYS A 63 -3.24 11.96 -9.03
N PHE A 64 -3.08 10.86 -9.73
CA PHE A 64 -2.94 9.51 -9.18
C PHE A 64 -1.50 9.06 -9.34
N TYR A 65 -1.02 8.29 -8.38
CA TYR A 65 0.29 7.66 -8.45
C TYR A 65 0.15 6.19 -8.11
N PHE A 66 0.86 5.38 -8.87
CA PHE A 66 0.96 3.95 -8.63
C PHE A 66 2.37 3.64 -8.15
N TYR A 67 2.47 2.67 -7.26
CA TYR A 67 3.72 2.19 -6.72
C TYR A 67 3.74 0.67 -6.79
N LYS A 68 4.87 0.13 -7.23
CA LYS A 68 5.15 -1.30 -7.27
C LYS A 68 6.36 -1.58 -6.39
N ASN A 69 6.20 -2.43 -5.38
CA ASN A 69 7.27 -2.78 -4.44
C ASN A 69 7.93 -1.52 -3.81
N GLY A 70 7.12 -0.48 -3.54
CA GLY A 70 7.58 0.81 -3.00
C GLY A 70 8.14 1.80 -4.03
N ILE A 71 8.30 1.41 -5.29
CA ILE A 71 8.85 2.25 -6.37
C ILE A 71 7.71 2.89 -7.16
N LYS A 72 7.79 4.21 -7.37
CA LYS A 72 6.78 4.97 -8.11
C LYS A 72 6.81 4.67 -9.60
N GLU A 73 5.68 4.23 -10.14
CA GLU A 73 5.48 4.01 -11.57
C GLU A 73 5.33 5.34 -12.31
N ARG A 74 5.92 5.40 -13.51
CA ARG A 74 6.00 6.62 -14.32
C ARG A 74 5.34 6.51 -15.68
N PHE A 75 5.14 5.29 -16.18
CA PHE A 75 4.70 5.04 -17.55
C PHE A 75 3.35 4.33 -17.56
N GLN A 76 2.62 4.45 -18.68
CA GLN A 76 1.37 3.74 -18.93
C GLN A 76 0.27 3.99 -17.88
N ILE A 77 0.31 5.16 -17.21
CA ILE A 77 -0.74 5.60 -16.29
C ILE A 77 -1.70 6.51 -17.07
N THR A 78 -2.95 6.11 -17.14
CA THR A 78 -4.02 6.87 -17.77
C THR A 78 -5.09 7.24 -16.75
N ARG A 79 -5.65 8.44 -16.89
CA ARG A 79 -6.78 8.86 -16.07
C ARG A 79 -8.06 8.59 -16.83
N ILE A 80 -8.86 7.63 -16.37
CA ILE A 80 -10.12 7.26 -17.01
C ILE A 80 -11.19 8.29 -16.71
N ASN A 81 -11.30 8.71 -15.44
CA ASN A 81 -12.29 9.69 -15.02
C ASN A 81 -11.78 10.55 -13.84
N LYS A 82 -12.66 11.34 -13.22
CA LYS A 82 -12.29 12.22 -12.10
C LYS A 82 -11.76 11.46 -10.89
N THR A 83 -12.26 10.26 -10.62
CA THR A 83 -11.94 9.47 -9.41
C THR A 83 -11.15 8.21 -9.70
N THR A 84 -10.96 7.83 -10.97
CA THR A 84 -10.39 6.55 -11.38
C THR A 84 -9.22 6.75 -12.34
N ALA A 85 -8.13 6.05 -12.07
CA ALA A 85 -6.97 5.93 -12.95
C ALA A 85 -6.64 4.46 -13.19
N GLN A 86 -5.94 4.19 -14.28
CA GLN A 86 -5.50 2.88 -14.70
C GLN A 86 -3.99 2.91 -14.95
N LEU A 87 -3.31 1.86 -14.52
CA LEU A 87 -1.94 1.54 -14.89
C LEU A 87 -1.98 0.27 -15.74
N TRP A 88 -1.33 0.31 -16.90
CA TRP A 88 -1.26 -0.84 -17.80
C TRP A 88 0.16 -1.42 -17.87
N TYR A 89 0.26 -2.75 -17.78
CA TYR A 89 1.48 -3.48 -18.06
C TYR A 89 1.30 -4.38 -19.28
N ASN A 90 2.26 -4.29 -20.19
CA ASN A 90 2.41 -5.24 -21.29
C ASN A 90 3.38 -6.34 -20.85
N ASN A 91 2.99 -7.61 -21.00
CA ASN A 91 3.82 -8.77 -20.69
C ASN A 91 4.41 -8.75 -19.26
N PHE A 92 3.58 -8.91 -18.23
CA PHE A 92 4.02 -8.84 -16.83
C PHE A 92 4.77 -10.11 -16.39
N LEU A 93 6.04 -9.97 -15.98
CA LEU A 93 6.96 -11.10 -15.72
C LEU A 93 7.32 -11.31 -14.24
N GLU A 94 6.87 -10.47 -13.31
CA GLU A 94 7.19 -10.68 -11.89
C GLU A 94 6.26 -11.75 -11.29
N PRO A 95 6.78 -12.76 -10.58
CA PRO A 95 5.94 -13.79 -9.97
C PRO A 95 5.09 -13.25 -8.81
N HIS A 96 5.54 -12.16 -8.18
CA HIS A 96 4.85 -11.45 -7.12
C HIS A 96 5.18 -9.96 -7.19
N ALA A 97 4.20 -9.10 -6.96
CA ALA A 97 4.42 -7.67 -6.74
C ALA A 97 3.37 -7.07 -5.80
N SER A 98 3.82 -6.19 -4.91
CA SER A 98 2.95 -5.41 -4.03
C SER A 98 2.62 -4.07 -4.68
N MET A 99 1.36 -3.90 -5.07
CA MET A 99 0.87 -2.71 -5.76
C MET A 99 0.11 -1.81 -4.79
N TYR A 100 0.36 -0.51 -4.80
CA TYR A 100 -0.52 0.44 -4.11
C TYR A 100 -0.67 1.74 -4.89
N CYS A 101 -1.74 2.45 -4.58
CA CYS A 101 -2.10 3.68 -5.26
C CYS A 101 -2.32 4.81 -4.26
N THR A 102 -1.85 6.00 -4.60
CA THR A 102 -2.09 7.23 -3.84
C THR A 102 -2.70 8.31 -4.74
N ALA A 103 -3.36 9.27 -4.12
CA ALA A 103 -3.90 10.44 -4.79
C ALA A 103 -3.38 11.73 -4.17
N LYS A 104 -3.12 12.72 -5.01
CA LYS A 104 -2.86 14.10 -4.57
C LYS A 104 -4.14 14.92 -4.61
N CYS A 105 -4.67 15.24 -3.44
CA CYS A 105 -5.84 16.09 -3.28
C CYS A 105 -5.45 17.58 -3.27
N PRO A 106 -6.28 18.49 -3.83
CA PRO A 106 -6.08 19.93 -3.65
C PRO A 106 -6.22 20.29 -2.16
N GLY A 107 -5.33 21.14 -1.65
CA GLY A 107 -5.30 21.55 -0.23
C GLY A 107 -4.57 20.58 0.71
N TYR A 108 -4.24 19.36 0.28
CA TYR A 108 -3.42 18.43 1.05
C TYR A 108 -1.95 18.50 0.58
N PHE A 109 -1.03 18.62 1.54
CA PHE A 109 0.41 18.65 1.25
C PHE A 109 0.96 17.26 0.88
N GLN A 110 0.44 16.21 1.52
CA GLN A 110 0.87 14.83 1.33
C GLN A 110 -0.07 14.07 0.38
N GLU A 111 0.46 13.00 -0.21
CA GLU A 111 -0.35 12.05 -0.97
C GLU A 111 -1.21 11.23 0.00
N THR A 112 -2.48 11.01 -0.32
CA THR A 112 -3.38 10.17 0.46
C THR A 112 -3.38 8.75 -0.12
N LEU A 113 -3.16 7.76 0.74
CA LEU A 113 -3.26 6.35 0.34
C LEU A 113 -4.70 6.01 -0.03
N ILE A 114 -4.89 5.47 -1.23
CA ILE A 114 -6.18 4.96 -1.68
C ILE A 114 -6.34 3.54 -1.15
N CYS A 115 -5.51 2.61 -1.61
CA CYS A 115 -5.37 1.25 -1.07
C CYS A 115 -4.19 0.54 -1.73
N GLY A 116 -3.93 -0.70 -1.34
CA GLY A 116 -2.93 -1.58 -1.95
C GLY A 116 -3.41 -3.02 -2.08
N LYS A 117 -2.78 -3.79 -2.95
CA LYS A 117 -3.08 -5.20 -3.21
C LYS A 117 -1.86 -5.90 -3.78
N ASP A 118 -1.61 -7.12 -3.33
CA ASP A 118 -0.60 -7.98 -3.93
C ASP A 118 -1.15 -8.68 -5.18
N ILE A 119 -0.27 -8.85 -6.15
CA ILE A 119 -0.53 -9.59 -7.38
C ILE A 119 0.49 -10.71 -7.56
N PHE A 120 0.05 -11.80 -8.18
CA PHE A 120 0.84 -13.00 -8.39
C PHE A 120 0.74 -13.46 -9.84
N SER A 121 1.85 -13.95 -10.39
CA SER A 121 1.88 -14.58 -11.70
C SER A 121 2.60 -15.92 -11.69
N GLY A 122 2.09 -16.87 -12.47
CA GLY A 122 2.61 -18.24 -12.56
C GLY A 122 2.00 -19.03 -13.71
#